data_AF-A0A518JXZ6-F1
#
_entry.id   AF-A0A518JXZ6-F1
#
_cell.length_a   1.000
_cell.length_b   1.000
_cell.length_c   1.000
_cell.angle_alpha   90.00
_cell.angle_beta   90.00
_cell.angle_gamma   90.00
#
_symmetry.space_group_name_H-M   'P 1'
#
loop_
_entity.id
_entity.type
_entity.pdbx_description
1 polymer ?
#
loop_
_entity_poly.entity_id
_entity_poly.type
_entity_poly.pdbx_seq_one_letter_code
_entity_poly.pdbx_strand_id
1 'polypeptide(L)'
;MVHAKLFVASVLIGTCLGCGPGSTPVPASTTPPEESIRADLQYIIDSGTVGSELLTIQQNIEVIKETDPEKAAKLEAECKQLEEAPKSKVLSIAKGMQELL
;
A
#
# COMPACT_ATOMS: atom_id res chain seq x y z
N MET A 1 -32.85 -42.34 49.09
CA MET A 1 -33.01 -43.36 48.04
C MET A 1 -34.10 -42.88 47.08
N VAL A 2 -33.71 -42.76 45.81
CA VAL A 2 -34.49 -42.58 44.56
C VAL A 2 -35.46 -41.40 44.39
N HIS A 3 -34.89 -40.36 43.76
CA HIS A 3 -35.36 -39.56 42.61
C HIS A 3 -36.69 -38.82 42.67
N ALA A 4 -36.58 -37.50 42.89
CA ALA A 4 -37.54 -36.52 42.42
C ALA A 4 -36.78 -35.26 41.94
N LYS A 5 -37.26 -34.70 40.82
CA LYS A 5 -37.00 -33.34 40.31
C LYS A 5 -35.61 -33.11 39.72
N LEU A 6 -35.41 -32.39 38.62
CA LEU A 6 -36.26 -31.70 37.66
C LEU A 6 -35.28 -31.29 36.55
N PHE A 7 -35.66 -31.51 35.29
CA PHE A 7 -35.53 -30.55 34.19
C PHE A 7 -34.54 -29.39 34.42
N VAL A 8 -33.45 -29.32 33.66
CA VAL A 8 -33.12 -28.18 32.77
C VAL A 8 -31.97 -28.61 31.88
N ALA A 9 -32.25 -28.62 30.58
CA ALA A 9 -31.33 -28.88 29.50
C ALA A 9 -30.18 -27.85 29.48
N SER A 10 -28.94 -28.33 29.55
CA SER A 10 -27.76 -27.55 29.20
C SER A 10 -27.16 -28.18 27.95
N VAL A 11 -27.69 -27.77 26.80
CA VAL A 11 -27.21 -28.08 25.45
C VAL A 11 -25.87 -27.37 25.29
N LEU A 12 -24.80 -28.04 25.66
CA LEU A 12 -23.42 -27.68 25.36
C LEU A 12 -23.10 -28.19 23.94
N ILE A 13 -23.65 -27.52 22.94
CA ILE A 13 -23.18 -27.60 21.57
C ILE A 13 -22.24 -26.42 21.38
N GLY A 14 -20.96 -26.66 21.66
CA GLY A 14 -19.87 -25.80 21.21
C GLY A 14 -19.72 -25.95 19.70
N THR A 15 -20.57 -25.26 18.94
CA THR A 15 -20.25 -24.97 17.54
C THR A 15 -19.03 -24.08 17.56
N CYS A 16 -17.94 -24.61 17.01
CA CYS A 16 -16.78 -23.87 16.55
C CYS A 16 -17.21 -22.50 16.02
N LEU A 17 -16.95 -21.45 16.80
CA LEU A 17 -16.91 -20.09 16.28
C LEU A 17 -15.80 -20.11 15.24
N GLY A 18 -16.21 -20.27 13.98
CA GLY A 18 -15.37 -20.05 12.85
C GLY A 18 -14.75 -18.68 12.97
N CYS A 19 -13.44 -18.64 13.19
CA CYS A 19 -12.61 -17.54 12.75
C CYS A 19 -12.66 -17.58 11.23
N GLY A 20 -13.73 -17.06 10.66
CA GLY A 20 -13.79 -16.77 9.24
C GLY A 20 -12.76 -15.67 8.97
N PRO A 21 -11.94 -15.77 7.90
CA PRO A 21 -11.21 -14.62 7.40
C PRO A 21 -12.27 -13.62 6.91
N GLY A 22 -12.74 -12.78 7.83
CA GLY A 22 -13.52 -11.61 7.54
C GLY A 22 -12.58 -10.63 6.87
N SER A 23 -12.34 -10.83 5.57
CA SER A 23 -11.87 -9.77 4.69
C SER A 23 -12.99 -8.74 4.65
N THR A 24 -13.07 -7.89 5.69
CA THR A 24 -13.75 -6.61 5.53
C THR A 24 -13.14 -6.00 4.27
N PRO A 25 -13.94 -5.67 3.24
CA PRO A 25 -13.43 -5.00 2.07
C PRO A 25 -12.71 -3.76 2.58
N VAL A 26 -11.37 -3.77 2.51
CA VAL A 26 -10.61 -2.54 2.71
C VAL A 26 -11.09 -1.67 1.56
N PRO A 27 -11.81 -0.56 1.83
CA PRO A 27 -12.22 0.32 0.74
C PRO A 27 -10.95 0.63 -0.04
N ALA A 28 -10.98 0.35 -1.35
CA ALA A 28 -9.84 0.57 -2.23
C ALA A 28 -9.33 1.98 -1.91
N SER A 29 -8.08 2.07 -1.45
CA SER A 29 -7.48 3.36 -1.10
C SER A 29 -7.67 4.27 -2.30
N THR A 30 -8.52 5.29 -2.15
CA THR A 30 -8.96 6.16 -3.23
C THR A 30 -7.90 7.18 -3.62
N THR A 31 -6.72 7.13 -2.98
CA THR A 31 -5.62 8.02 -3.24
C THR A 31 -5.19 7.85 -4.70
N PRO A 32 -5.28 8.91 -5.52
CA PRO A 32 -4.79 8.88 -6.89
C PRO A 32 -3.32 8.43 -6.91
N PRO A 33 -2.90 7.65 -7.93
CA PRO A 33 -1.53 7.14 -8.00
C PRO A 33 -0.49 8.28 -7.96
N GLU A 34 -0.82 9.43 -8.58
CA GLU A 34 0.02 10.62 -8.57
C GLU A 34 0.20 11.22 -7.16
N GLU A 35 -0.84 11.20 -6.32
CA GLU A 35 -0.75 11.66 -4.93
C GLU A 35 0.09 10.70 -4.08
N SER A 36 -0.05 9.39 -4.30
CA SER A 36 0.78 8.39 -3.63
C SER A 36 2.26 8.57 -3.98
N ILE A 37 2.58 8.70 -5.27
CA ILE A 37 3.95 8.95 -5.73
C ILE A 37 4.48 10.26 -5.13
N ARG A 38 3.67 11.33 -5.10
CA ARG A 38 4.11 12.62 -4.54
C ARG A 38 4.47 12.51 -3.07
N ALA A 39 3.70 11.76 -2.27
CA ALA A 39 3.96 11.54 -0.86
C ALA A 39 5.25 10.72 -0.63
N ASP A 40 5.44 9.65 -1.40
CA ASP A 40 6.64 8.82 -1.35
C ASP A 40 7.90 9.60 -1.75
N LEU A 41 7.82 10.39 -2.83
CA LEU A 41 8.89 11.30 -3.23
C LEU A 41 9.19 12.35 -2.16
N GLN A 42 8.17 12.87 -1.48
CA GLN A 42 8.36 13.83 -0.41
C GLN A 42 9.14 13.20 0.76
N TYR A 43 8.82 11.96 1.12
CA TYR A 43 9.59 11.23 2.14
C TYR A 43 11.05 11.02 1.72
N ILE A 44 11.31 10.68 0.45
CA ILE A 44 12.68 10.55 -0.08
C ILE A 44 13.41 11.90 -0.06
N ILE A 45 12.73 12.99 -0.37
CA ILE A 45 13.28 14.36 -0.30
C ILE A 45 13.66 14.72 1.14
N ASP A 46 12.78 14.43 2.10
CA ASP A 46 12.96 14.78 3.51
C ASP A 46 14.04 13.92 4.18
N SER A 47 14.12 12.62 3.83
CA SER A 47 15.11 11.68 4.37
C SER A 47 16.45 11.73 3.65
N GLY A 48 16.47 12.15 2.39
CA GLY A 48 17.64 12.09 1.50
C GLY A 48 18.06 10.66 1.14
N THR A 49 17.18 9.67 1.34
CA THR A 49 17.47 8.25 1.09
C THR A 49 16.35 7.59 0.32
N VAL A 50 16.72 6.70 -0.59
CA VAL A 50 15.76 5.84 -1.30
C VAL A 50 15.58 4.56 -0.48
N GLY A 51 14.34 4.26 -0.11
CA GLY A 51 13.95 3.09 0.69
C GLY A 51 12.88 2.26 0.00
N SER A 52 11.94 1.72 0.80
CA SER A 52 10.81 0.92 0.31
C SER A 52 9.83 1.70 -0.55
N GLU A 53 9.84 3.03 -0.46
CA GLU A 53 8.98 3.95 -1.20
C GLU A 53 9.16 3.77 -2.71
N LEU A 54 10.37 3.39 -3.16
CA LEU A 54 10.65 3.15 -4.56
C LEU A 54 9.74 2.06 -5.16
N LEU A 55 9.43 1.01 -4.41
CA LEU A 55 8.54 -0.06 -4.88
C LEU A 55 7.11 0.46 -5.07
N THR A 56 6.61 1.25 -4.11
CA THR A 56 5.28 1.86 -4.19
C THR A 56 5.21 2.87 -5.34
N ILE A 57 6.27 3.65 -5.57
CA ILE A 57 6.38 4.55 -6.72
C ILE A 57 6.27 3.76 -8.02
N GLN A 58 7.06 2.70 -8.20
CA GLN A 58 7.03 1.86 -9.41
C GLN A 58 5.64 1.27 -9.67
N GLN A 59 4.98 0.74 -8.62
CA GLN A 59 3.63 0.19 -8.74
C GLN A 59 2.61 1.23 -9.20
N ASN A 60 2.66 2.45 -8.66
CA ASN A 60 1.75 3.53 -9.07
C ASN A 60 2.07 4.07 -10.47
N ILE A 61 3.33 4.04 -10.91
CA ILE A 61 3.70 4.39 -12.28
C ILE A 61 3.07 3.41 -13.28
N GLU A 62 3.06 2.11 -12.99
CA GLU A 62 2.36 1.14 -13.84
C GLU A 62 0.86 1.41 -13.90
N VAL A 63 0.23 1.89 -12.81
CA VAL A 63 -1.17 2.32 -12.85
C VAL A 63 -1.35 3.56 -13.73
N ILE A 64 -0.44 4.54 -13.66
CA ILE A 64 -0.48 5.74 -14.51
C ILE A 64 -0.38 5.34 -15.99
N LYS A 65 0.47 4.37 -16.32
CA LYS A 65 0.71 3.88 -17.69
C LYS A 65 -0.54 3.43 -18.42
N GLU A 66 -1.52 2.89 -17.68
CA GLU A 66 -2.82 2.48 -18.22
C GLU A 66 -3.64 3.67 -18.75
N THR A 67 -3.36 4.89 -18.29
CA THR A 67 -4.12 6.11 -18.62
C THR A 67 -3.30 7.18 -19.34
N ASP A 68 -2.01 7.28 -19.01
CA ASP A 68 -1.04 8.23 -19.57
C ASP A 68 0.33 7.54 -19.73
N PRO A 69 0.51 6.77 -20.82
CA PRO A 69 1.75 6.02 -21.06
C PRO A 69 2.95 6.93 -21.32
N GLU A 70 2.76 8.15 -21.84
CA GLU A 70 3.85 9.09 -22.07
C GLU A 70 4.38 9.69 -20.76
N LYS A 71 3.50 10.06 -19.84
CA LYS A 71 3.89 10.49 -18.49
C LYS A 71 4.55 9.33 -17.75
N ALA A 72 3.98 8.13 -17.80
CA ALA A 72 4.55 6.96 -17.17
C ALA A 72 5.97 6.68 -17.65
N ALA A 73 6.24 6.72 -18.97
CA ALA A 73 7.58 6.50 -19.50
C ALA A 73 8.63 7.51 -18.97
N LYS A 74 8.23 8.78 -18.78
CA LYS A 74 9.11 9.80 -18.17
C LYS A 74 9.35 9.50 -16.69
N LEU A 75 8.30 9.14 -15.95
CA LEU A 75 8.41 8.77 -14.55
C LEU A 75 9.25 7.50 -14.35
N GLU A 76 9.11 6.48 -15.19
CA GLU A 76 9.93 5.26 -15.16
C GLU A 76 11.41 5.59 -15.36
N ALA A 77 11.74 6.47 -16.32
CA ALA A 77 13.11 6.87 -16.60
C ALA A 77 13.75 7.60 -15.41
N GLU A 78 13.03 8.55 -14.79
CA GLU A 78 13.50 9.25 -13.60
C GLU A 78 13.54 8.33 -12.36
N CYS A 79 12.57 7.42 -12.22
CA CYS A 79 12.54 6.44 -11.13
C CYS A 79 13.76 5.50 -11.19
N LYS A 80 14.18 5.08 -12.39
CA LYS A 80 15.40 4.31 -12.59
C LYS A 80 16.65 5.11 -12.22
N GLN A 81 16.69 6.39 -12.59
CA GLN A 81 17.78 7.27 -12.17
C GLN A 81 17.82 7.42 -10.64
N LEU A 82 16.66 7.50 -9.99
CA LEU A 82 16.54 7.60 -8.54
C LEU A 82 17.07 6.34 -7.83
N GLU A 83 16.75 5.15 -8.34
CA GLU A 83 17.22 3.86 -7.82
C GLU A 83 18.75 3.75 -7.83
N GLU A 84 19.38 4.18 -8.93
CA GLU A 84 20.83 4.11 -9.12
C GLU A 84 21.57 5.34 -8.56
N ALA A 85 20.84 6.34 -8.03
CA ALA A 85 21.40 7.63 -7.68
C ALA A 85 22.36 7.54 -6.47
N PRO A 86 23.53 8.21 -6.54
CA PRO A 86 24.28 8.50 -5.32
C PRO A 86 23.46 9.46 -4.44
N LYS A 87 23.66 9.41 -3.12
CA LYS A 87 22.95 10.26 -2.13
C LYS A 87 22.93 11.75 -2.50
N SER A 88 23.99 12.26 -3.13
CA SER A 88 24.10 13.66 -3.56
C SER A 88 23.12 14.06 -4.68
N LYS A 89 22.52 13.09 -5.38
CA LYS A 89 21.60 13.31 -6.51
C LYS A 89 20.17 12.91 -6.21
N VAL A 90 19.93 12.09 -5.18
CA VAL A 90 18.58 11.64 -4.74
C VAL A 90 17.61 12.82 -4.65
N LEU A 91 17.99 13.89 -3.95
CA LEU A 91 17.13 15.07 -3.78
C LEU A 91 16.75 15.74 -5.11
N SER A 92 17.72 15.93 -6.01
CA SER A 92 17.46 16.60 -7.29
C SER A 92 16.56 15.75 -8.20
N ILE A 93 16.76 14.43 -8.23
CA ILE A 93 15.98 13.52 -9.05
C ILE A 93 14.56 13.40 -8.50
N ALA A 94 14.40 13.20 -7.19
CA ALA A 94 13.09 13.11 -6.56
C ALA A 94 12.24 14.37 -6.77
N LYS A 95 12.85 15.57 -6.76
CA LYS A 95 12.17 16.83 -7.10
C LYS A 95 11.79 16.90 -8.58
N GLY A 96 12.68 16.50 -9.49
CA GLY A 96 12.36 16.42 -10.91
C GLY A 96 11.17 15.50 -11.20
N MET A 97 11.08 14.36 -10.50
CA MET A 97 9.93 13.48 -10.57
C MET A 97 8.63 14.15 -10.10
N GLN A 98 8.67 14.96 -9.02
CA GLN A 98 7.47 15.67 -8.54
C GLN A 98 6.93 16.71 -9.54
N GLU A 99 7.77 17.23 -10.45
CA GLU A 99 7.36 18.16 -11.51
C GLU A 99 6.66 17.46 -12.69
N LEU A 100 6.80 16.13 -12.81
CA LEU A 100 6.13 15.32 -13.83
C LEU A 100 4.70 14.89 -13.42
N LEU A 101 4.35 15.10 -12.15
CA LEU A 101 3.05 14.79 -11.55
C LEU A 101 2.19 16.06 -11.50
#